data_AF-A0A8S0ZFF1-F1
#
_entry.id   AF-A0A8S0ZFF1-F1
#
_cell.length_a   1.000
_cell.length_b   1.000
_cell.length_c   1.000
_cell.angle_alpha   90.00
_cell.angle_beta   90.00
_cell.angle_gamma   90.00
#
_symmetry.space_group_name_H-M   'P 1'
#
loop_
_entity.id
_entity.type
_entity.pdbx_description
1 polymer ?
#
loop_
_entity_poly.entity_id
_entity_poly.type
_entity_poly.pdbx_seq_one_letter_code
_entity_poly.pdbx_strand_id
1 'polypeptide(L)'
;MDNADIKPIIRYLVKKKMLTFEIMEDLVSTLGPNAPSRPTVKKWVRFFKKRKEIEEKNKKKADQSQAQFQKKIDKIFSMVLDDKRLQCREIAADMGMSEDNISDILENILQMKKYCSRWVPQYLSREQKLIRVRFAKKSLVHFENGSKDFMEKFITSDQTWIHFNVPLGEPEESDDSKQSSDVLPADKMTTTRHDYRSINIKPCNPTTYKPKERYTRPQPHTLKDMHSLTDYKCPCVPFTLYHKPKEILQTNPRNIQQIHETLEDHEREEVQRTRPRVCLSPAIALDDVEESARHVIVTDMYTTSAMQATKESVMKTLAATKANKAPLSNVYAPPKMITLPHLLKLPYVSPEWRMDSMSFDARQLRTDFDRTEAFWLDHNSTCGECKDTAARKARQNLLTPC
;
A
#
# COMPACT_ATOMS: atom_id res chain seq x y z
N MET A 1 -4.88 -27.38 75.36
CA MET A 1 -4.33 -27.30 73.99
C MET A 1 -5.21 -28.16 73.12
N ASP A 2 -5.65 -27.60 72.01
CA ASP A 2 -6.53 -28.31 71.10
C ASP A 2 -5.73 -29.11 70.08
N ASN A 3 -6.39 -30.07 69.42
CA ASN A 3 -5.79 -30.82 68.32
C ASN A 3 -5.34 -29.93 67.14
N ALA A 4 -5.74 -28.65 67.12
CA ALA A 4 -5.26 -27.63 66.21
C ALA A 4 -3.79 -27.24 66.48
N ASP A 5 -3.40 -27.07 67.75
CA ASP A 5 -2.11 -26.48 68.17
C ASP A 5 -0.93 -27.46 68.04
N ILE A 6 -1.21 -28.72 68.37
CA ILE A 6 -0.22 -29.81 68.41
C ILE A 6 0.25 -30.21 66.99
N LYS A 7 -0.61 -30.00 65.99
CA LYS A 7 -0.36 -30.36 64.58
C LYS A 7 0.74 -29.52 63.92
N PRO A 8 0.81 -28.18 64.10
CA PRO A 8 1.99 -27.36 63.82
C PRO A 8 3.29 -27.86 64.46
N ILE A 9 3.27 -28.24 65.74
CA ILE A 9 4.46 -28.74 66.47
C ILE A 9 4.99 -30.01 65.79
N ILE A 10 4.11 -30.99 65.51
CA ILE A 10 4.49 -32.20 64.76
C ILE A 10 5.05 -31.85 63.36
N ARG A 11 4.50 -30.84 62.67
CA ARG A 11 5.04 -30.37 61.37
C ARG A 11 6.46 -29.82 61.50
N TYR A 12 6.77 -29.13 62.59
CA TYR A 12 8.11 -28.59 62.88
C TYR A 12 9.11 -29.72 63.21
N LEU A 13 8.76 -30.65 64.10
CA LEU A 13 9.64 -31.77 64.46
C LEU A 13 9.91 -32.70 63.26
N VAL A 14 8.93 -32.91 62.38
CA VAL A 14 9.12 -33.63 61.10
C VAL A 14 10.03 -32.86 60.13
N LYS A 15 9.99 -31.51 60.10
CA LYS A 15 10.97 -30.69 59.36
C LYS A 15 12.39 -30.81 59.95
N LYS A 16 12.51 -30.90 61.28
CA LYS A 16 13.76 -31.16 62.02
C LYS A 16 14.32 -32.58 61.79
N LYS A 17 13.62 -33.42 61.02
CA LYS A 17 13.95 -34.83 60.67
C LYS A 17 13.95 -35.83 61.83
N MET A 18 13.39 -35.47 63.00
CA MET A 18 13.31 -36.37 64.16
C MET A 18 12.55 -37.67 63.84
N LEU A 19 12.96 -38.76 64.47
CA LEU A 19 12.38 -40.09 64.31
C LEU A 19 11.01 -40.16 65.00
N THR A 20 10.17 -41.08 64.54
CA THR A 20 8.76 -41.11 64.94
C THR A 20 8.54 -41.61 66.37
N PHE A 21 9.56 -42.16 67.03
CA PHE A 21 9.54 -42.42 68.47
C PHE A 21 9.98 -41.20 69.27
N GLU A 22 11.08 -40.54 68.89
CA GLU A 22 11.56 -39.28 69.50
C GLU A 22 10.44 -38.22 69.56
N ILE A 23 9.68 -38.06 68.48
CA ILE A 23 8.54 -37.13 68.41
C ILE A 23 7.43 -37.49 69.41
N MET A 24 7.24 -38.77 69.75
CA MET A 24 6.26 -39.18 70.77
C MET A 24 6.79 -38.96 72.18
N GLU A 25 8.07 -39.19 72.39
CA GLU A 25 8.76 -39.03 73.67
C GLU A 25 8.85 -37.55 74.07
N ASP A 26 9.28 -36.69 73.14
CA ASP A 26 9.32 -35.23 73.25
C ASP A 26 7.92 -34.65 73.56
N LEU A 27 6.88 -35.10 72.84
CA LEU A 27 5.49 -34.68 73.10
C LEU A 27 4.94 -35.17 74.44
N VAL A 28 5.31 -36.36 74.91
CA VAL A 28 4.90 -36.88 76.23
C VAL A 28 5.65 -36.15 77.35
N SER A 29 6.95 -35.89 77.18
CA SER A 29 7.76 -35.16 78.15
C SER A 29 7.37 -33.69 78.29
N THR A 30 6.77 -33.08 77.26
CA THR A 30 6.36 -31.66 77.27
C THR A 30 4.88 -31.42 77.57
N LEU A 31 3.98 -32.33 77.18
CA LEU A 31 2.53 -32.17 77.35
C LEU A 31 1.91 -33.09 78.42
N GLY A 32 2.64 -34.11 78.89
CA GLY A 32 2.20 -35.04 79.93
C GLY A 32 0.83 -35.66 79.64
N PRO A 33 -0.19 -35.48 80.50
CA PRO A 33 -1.52 -36.05 80.29
C PRO A 33 -2.27 -35.44 79.08
N ASN A 34 -1.84 -34.27 78.58
CA ASN A 34 -2.42 -33.62 77.40
C ASN A 34 -1.74 -34.06 76.08
N ALA A 35 -0.83 -35.05 76.12
CA ALA A 35 -0.11 -35.49 74.93
C ALA A 35 -1.01 -36.24 73.92
N PRO A 36 -0.81 -36.04 72.61
CA PRO A 36 -1.60 -36.73 71.57
C PRO A 36 -1.31 -38.24 71.55
N SER A 37 -2.35 -39.05 71.36
CA SER A 37 -2.21 -40.51 71.34
C SER A 37 -1.23 -40.99 70.25
N ARG A 38 -0.43 -42.02 70.56
CA ARG A 38 0.56 -42.63 69.64
C ARG A 38 0.04 -42.88 68.20
N PRO A 39 -1.17 -43.44 67.95
CA PRO A 39 -1.68 -43.58 66.58
C PRO A 39 -1.96 -42.23 65.89
N THR A 40 -2.38 -41.20 66.62
CA THR A 40 -2.60 -39.84 66.11
C THR A 40 -1.28 -39.20 65.66
N VAL A 41 -0.20 -39.36 66.45
CA VAL A 41 1.14 -38.91 66.04
C VAL A 41 1.62 -39.68 64.80
N LYS A 42 1.47 -41.01 64.74
CA LYS A 42 1.81 -41.79 63.53
C LYS A 42 1.02 -41.32 62.30
N LYS A 43 -0.27 -40.99 62.45
CA LYS A 43 -1.14 -40.46 61.39
C LYS A 43 -0.65 -39.11 60.88
N TRP A 44 -0.34 -38.15 61.77
CA TRP A 44 0.17 -36.83 61.38
C TRP A 44 1.57 -36.89 60.77
N VAL A 45 2.50 -37.69 61.31
CA VAL A 45 3.85 -37.84 60.74
C VAL A 45 3.80 -38.45 59.34
N ARG A 46 2.97 -39.48 59.10
CA ARG A 46 2.72 -40.03 57.76
C ARG A 46 2.11 -38.99 56.81
N PHE A 47 1.12 -38.22 57.28
CA PHE A 47 0.49 -37.15 56.51
C PHE A 47 1.50 -36.08 56.08
N PHE A 48 2.38 -35.60 56.97
CA PHE A 48 3.37 -34.59 56.65
C PHE A 48 4.48 -35.10 55.71
N LYS A 49 4.93 -36.35 55.86
CA LYS A 49 5.87 -36.97 54.90
C LYS A 49 5.26 -37.06 53.49
N LYS A 50 4.07 -37.67 53.36
CA LYS A 50 3.35 -37.76 52.08
C LYS A 50 3.05 -36.38 51.46
N ARG A 51 2.71 -35.38 52.29
CA ARG A 51 2.50 -34.00 51.82
C ARG A 51 3.79 -33.36 51.28
N LYS A 52 4.93 -33.55 51.95
CA LYS A 52 6.23 -33.07 51.46
C LYS A 52 6.62 -33.71 50.12
N GLU A 53 6.38 -35.01 49.95
CA GLU A 53 6.60 -35.71 48.68
C GLU A 53 5.72 -35.15 47.54
N ILE A 54 4.48 -34.76 47.83
CA ILE A 54 3.57 -34.13 46.87
C ILE A 54 4.04 -32.69 46.54
N GLU A 55 4.41 -31.90 47.55
CA GLU A 55 4.95 -30.55 47.38
C GLU A 55 6.25 -30.57 46.52
N GLU A 56 7.15 -31.55 46.73
CA GLU A 56 8.36 -31.75 45.92
C GLU A 56 8.07 -32.24 44.49
N LYS A 57 7.13 -33.19 44.31
CA LYS A 57 6.72 -33.67 42.97
C LYS A 57 6.05 -32.56 42.16
N ASN A 58 5.23 -31.74 42.81
CA ASN A 58 4.58 -30.59 42.17
C ASN A 58 5.60 -29.52 41.79
N LYS A 59 6.59 -29.22 42.66
CA LYS A 59 7.67 -28.31 42.29
C LYS A 59 8.45 -28.83 41.06
N LYS A 60 8.91 -30.09 41.08
CA LYS A 60 9.63 -30.67 39.94
C LYS A 60 8.84 -30.62 38.62
N LYS A 61 7.51 -30.78 38.68
CA LYS A 61 6.64 -30.58 37.51
C LYS A 61 6.60 -29.12 37.04
N ALA A 62 6.49 -28.15 37.95
CA ALA A 62 6.54 -26.73 37.60
C ALA A 62 7.89 -26.34 36.98
N ASP A 63 8.99 -26.78 37.60
CA ASP A 63 10.36 -26.58 37.10
C ASP A 63 10.51 -27.16 35.67
N GLN A 64 9.94 -28.34 35.40
CA GLN A 64 9.92 -28.98 34.08
C GLN A 64 9.07 -28.22 33.06
N SER A 65 7.86 -27.78 33.42
CA SER A 65 7.00 -26.98 32.54
C SER A 65 7.64 -25.65 32.17
N GLN A 66 8.30 -24.97 33.13
CA GLN A 66 9.04 -23.73 32.87
C GLN A 66 10.22 -23.96 31.92
N ALA A 67 10.97 -25.05 32.10
CA ALA A 67 12.06 -25.41 31.19
C ALA A 67 11.57 -25.79 29.77
N GLN A 68 10.37 -26.35 29.63
CA GLN A 68 9.74 -26.59 28.33
C GLN A 68 9.25 -25.29 27.68
N PHE A 69 8.71 -24.35 28.46
CA PHE A 69 8.28 -23.04 27.97
C PHE A 69 9.47 -22.21 27.49
N GLN A 70 10.59 -22.18 28.22
CA GLN A 70 11.80 -21.51 27.78
C GLN A 70 12.29 -22.04 26.43
N LYS A 71 12.36 -23.37 26.25
CA LYS A 71 12.72 -23.99 24.97
C LYS A 71 11.80 -23.62 23.81
N LYS A 72 10.52 -23.28 24.07
CA LYS A 72 9.62 -22.73 23.04
C LYS A 72 9.97 -21.29 22.68
N ILE A 73 10.27 -20.44 23.68
CA ILE A 73 10.73 -19.06 23.47
C ILE A 73 12.04 -19.07 22.68
N ASP A 74 13.00 -19.92 23.06
CA ASP A 74 14.29 -20.04 22.39
C ASP A 74 14.14 -20.43 20.89
N LYS A 75 13.21 -21.36 20.58
CA LYS A 75 12.88 -21.71 19.18
C LYS A 75 12.21 -20.57 18.41
N ILE A 76 11.26 -19.86 19.03
CA ILE A 76 10.60 -18.69 18.40
C ILE A 76 11.64 -17.61 18.09
N PHE A 77 12.56 -17.35 19.03
CA PHE A 77 13.65 -16.40 18.85
C PHE A 77 14.60 -16.79 17.72
N SER A 78 14.99 -18.07 17.59
CA SER A 78 15.81 -18.51 16.46
C SER A 78 15.09 -18.34 15.11
N MET A 79 13.81 -18.73 15.01
CA MET A 79 13.03 -18.57 13.77
C MET A 79 12.97 -17.11 13.30
N VAL A 80 12.75 -16.15 14.21
CA VAL A 80 12.69 -14.72 13.88
C VAL A 80 14.07 -14.10 13.62
N LEU A 81 15.16 -14.71 14.12
CA LEU A 81 16.51 -14.30 13.72
C LEU A 81 16.86 -14.76 12.30
N ASP A 82 16.43 -15.97 11.92
CA ASP A 82 16.66 -16.57 10.61
C ASP A 82 15.86 -15.86 9.50
N ASP A 83 14.55 -15.63 9.67
CA ASP A 83 13.79 -14.67 8.85
C ASP A 83 12.93 -13.70 9.68
N LYS A 84 13.28 -12.42 9.57
CA LYS A 84 12.65 -11.27 10.22
C LYS A 84 11.36 -10.81 9.53
N ARG A 85 10.91 -11.52 8.49
CA ARG A 85 9.68 -11.25 7.73
C ARG A 85 8.52 -12.18 8.10
N LEU A 86 8.78 -13.23 8.88
CA LEU A 86 7.76 -14.18 9.32
C LEU A 86 6.59 -13.49 10.03
N GLN A 87 5.39 -13.95 9.73
CA GLN A 87 4.14 -13.50 10.32
C GLN A 87 3.83 -14.31 11.58
N CYS A 88 3.14 -13.71 12.56
CA CYS A 88 2.74 -14.39 13.79
C CYS A 88 1.96 -15.70 13.50
N ARG A 89 1.16 -15.72 12.44
CA ARG A 89 0.43 -16.90 11.92
C ARG A 89 1.33 -18.06 11.48
N GLU A 90 2.43 -17.77 10.81
CA GLU A 90 3.37 -18.79 10.31
C GLU A 90 4.11 -19.42 11.50
N ILE A 91 4.59 -18.58 12.43
CA ILE A 91 5.22 -19.01 13.68
C ILE A 91 4.23 -19.79 14.56
N ALA A 92 2.96 -19.37 14.61
CA ALA A 92 1.91 -20.03 15.38
C ALA A 92 1.63 -21.46 14.89
N ALA A 93 1.57 -21.66 13.57
CA ALA A 93 1.45 -22.98 12.95
C ALA A 93 2.64 -23.90 13.32
N ASP A 94 3.87 -23.42 13.12
CA ASP A 94 5.13 -24.14 13.40
C ASP A 94 5.40 -24.44 14.88
N MET A 95 4.70 -23.76 15.79
CA MET A 95 4.81 -23.91 17.25
C MET A 95 3.62 -24.63 17.89
N GLY A 96 2.54 -24.85 17.14
CA GLY A 96 1.26 -25.38 17.65
C GLY A 96 0.66 -24.47 18.72
N MET A 97 0.54 -23.17 18.43
CA MET A 97 0.11 -22.13 19.36
C MET A 97 -0.92 -21.19 18.71
N SER A 98 -1.63 -20.38 19.51
CA SER A 98 -2.45 -19.28 18.97
C SER A 98 -1.58 -18.10 18.56
N GLU A 99 -2.07 -17.31 17.61
CA GLU A 99 -1.36 -16.11 17.12
C GLU A 99 -1.16 -15.07 18.24
N ASP A 100 -2.16 -14.91 19.12
CA ASP A 100 -2.09 -14.00 20.28
C ASP A 100 -0.94 -14.36 21.22
N ASN A 101 -0.79 -15.66 21.55
CA ASN A 101 0.29 -16.15 22.41
C ASN A 101 1.68 -15.95 21.76
N ILE A 102 1.77 -15.98 20.43
CA ILE A 102 3.01 -15.64 19.71
C ILE A 102 3.26 -14.13 19.78
N SER A 103 2.22 -13.30 19.60
CA SER A 103 2.33 -11.84 19.73
C SER A 103 2.81 -11.44 21.14
N ASP A 104 2.22 -12.02 22.19
CA ASP A 104 2.66 -11.82 23.59
C ASP A 104 4.10 -12.27 23.84
N ILE A 105 4.53 -13.41 23.28
CA ILE A 105 5.93 -13.85 23.40
C ILE A 105 6.88 -12.86 22.71
N LEU A 106 6.52 -12.37 21.51
CA LEU A 106 7.36 -11.43 20.76
C LEU A 106 7.45 -10.06 21.44
N GLU A 107 6.32 -9.48 21.85
CA GLU A 107 6.26 -8.10 22.37
C GLU A 107 6.57 -8.01 23.88
N ASN A 108 5.99 -8.90 24.70
CA ASN A 108 6.09 -8.80 26.17
C ASN A 108 7.28 -9.58 26.75
N ILE A 109 7.65 -10.73 26.16
CA ILE A 109 8.74 -11.58 26.68
C ILE A 109 10.07 -11.31 25.96
N LEU A 110 10.07 -11.27 24.63
CA LEU A 110 11.27 -11.00 23.81
C LEU A 110 11.51 -9.50 23.54
N GLN A 111 10.58 -8.62 23.92
CA GLN A 111 10.67 -7.16 23.79
C GLN A 111 10.91 -6.67 22.35
N MET A 112 10.50 -7.47 21.37
CA MET A 112 10.63 -7.17 19.95
C MET A 112 9.55 -6.18 19.50
N LYS A 113 9.85 -5.39 18.48
CA LYS A 113 8.92 -4.41 17.90
C LYS A 113 8.83 -4.59 16.40
N LYS A 114 7.60 -4.58 15.88
CA LYS A 114 7.33 -4.66 14.45
C LYS A 114 7.70 -3.34 13.78
N TYR A 115 8.55 -3.40 12.75
CA TYR A 115 8.93 -2.25 11.93
C TYR A 115 8.65 -2.54 10.45
N CYS A 116 8.13 -1.54 9.74
CA CYS A 116 7.97 -1.62 8.29
C CYS A 116 9.35 -1.69 7.61
N SER A 117 9.51 -2.60 6.65
CA SER A 117 10.72 -2.63 5.81
C SER A 117 10.85 -1.32 5.03
N ARG A 118 12.05 -0.72 5.03
CA ARG A 118 12.34 0.45 4.19
C ARG A 118 12.53 0.02 2.74
N TRP A 119 11.91 0.75 1.82
CA TRP A 119 12.16 0.59 0.39
C TRP A 119 13.63 0.89 0.07
N VAL A 120 14.25 0.02 -0.73
CA VAL A 120 15.61 0.20 -1.24
C VAL A 120 15.50 0.37 -2.76
N PRO A 121 15.98 1.47 -3.35
CA PRO A 121 15.72 1.78 -4.77
C PRO A 121 16.21 0.73 -5.77
N GLN A 122 17.23 -0.06 -5.44
CA GLN A 122 17.76 -1.11 -6.31
C GLN A 122 18.42 -2.23 -5.50
N TYR A 123 18.25 -3.48 -5.94
CA TYR A 123 19.05 -4.61 -5.43
C TYR A 123 20.45 -4.57 -6.03
N LEU A 124 21.45 -4.17 -5.23
CA LEU A 124 22.83 -4.02 -5.69
C LEU A 124 23.63 -5.34 -5.66
N SER A 125 24.40 -5.59 -6.72
CA SER A 125 25.34 -6.72 -6.80
C SER A 125 26.48 -6.60 -5.78
N ARG A 126 27.21 -7.70 -5.53
CA ARG A 126 28.39 -7.71 -4.65
C ARG A 126 29.46 -6.70 -5.11
N GLU A 127 29.67 -6.60 -6.41
CA GLU A 127 30.64 -5.70 -7.03
C GLU A 127 30.19 -4.24 -6.93
N GLN A 128 28.93 -3.94 -7.22
CA GLN A 128 28.36 -2.59 -7.07
C GLN A 128 28.47 -2.10 -5.61
N LYS A 129 28.24 -2.99 -4.63
CA LYS A 129 28.45 -2.71 -3.20
C LYS A 129 29.92 -2.38 -2.91
N LEU A 130 30.87 -3.18 -3.40
CA LEU A 130 32.31 -2.93 -3.23
C LEU A 130 32.78 -1.63 -3.90
N ILE A 131 32.27 -1.33 -5.09
CA ILE A 131 32.56 -0.09 -5.83
C ILE A 131 32.05 1.13 -5.04
N ARG A 132 30.78 1.11 -4.57
CA ARG A 132 30.22 2.19 -3.74
C ARG A 132 31.00 2.40 -2.44
N VAL A 133 31.39 1.33 -1.74
CA VAL A 133 32.22 1.44 -0.52
C VAL A 133 33.61 1.99 -0.84
N ARG A 134 34.23 1.60 -1.96
CA ARG A 134 35.53 2.12 -2.40
C ARG A 134 35.46 3.62 -2.73
N PHE A 135 34.42 4.06 -3.44
CA PHE A 135 34.21 5.49 -3.71
C PHE A 135 33.92 6.27 -2.43
N ALA A 136 33.00 5.81 -1.58
CA ALA A 136 32.68 6.48 -0.32
C ALA A 136 33.93 6.64 0.59
N LYS A 137 34.79 5.62 0.70
CA LYS A 137 36.06 5.72 1.42
C LYS A 137 37.04 6.72 0.79
N LYS A 138 37.13 6.78 -0.55
CA LYS A 138 37.94 7.81 -1.23
C LYS A 138 37.41 9.22 -0.95
N SER A 139 36.09 9.43 -1.07
CA SER A 139 35.44 10.71 -0.80
C SER A 139 35.63 11.15 0.65
N LEU A 140 35.52 10.23 1.62
CA LEU A 140 35.77 10.51 3.04
C LEU A 140 37.20 11.02 3.27
N VAL A 141 38.22 10.35 2.70
CA VAL A 141 39.62 10.79 2.82
C VAL A 141 39.86 12.17 2.16
N HIS A 142 39.14 12.50 1.09
CA HIS A 142 39.24 13.85 0.47
C HIS A 142 38.53 14.92 1.31
N PHE A 143 37.45 14.57 2.01
CA PHE A 143 36.75 15.44 2.94
C PHE A 143 37.59 15.69 4.22
N GLU A 144 38.17 14.63 4.80
CA GLU A 144 39.00 14.69 6.01
C GLU A 144 40.33 15.46 5.78
N ASN A 145 40.91 15.37 4.59
CA ASN A 145 42.11 16.12 4.19
C ASN A 145 41.81 17.50 3.57
N GLY A 146 40.53 17.89 3.48
CA GLY A 146 40.11 19.14 2.85
C GLY A 146 40.24 20.37 3.74
N SER A 147 40.27 21.56 3.15
CA SER A 147 39.93 22.79 3.87
C SER A 147 38.43 22.79 4.25
N LYS A 148 38.00 23.67 5.17
CA LYS A 148 36.59 23.77 5.60
C LYS A 148 35.65 24.00 4.40
N ASP A 149 36.13 24.82 3.47
CA ASP A 149 35.58 25.16 2.16
C ASP A 149 35.73 24.06 1.08
N PHE A 150 36.01 22.80 1.45
CA PHE A 150 35.92 21.64 0.54
C PHE A 150 34.51 21.45 -0.01
N MET A 151 33.48 21.54 0.86
CA MET A 151 32.08 21.35 0.47
C MET A 151 31.55 22.46 -0.44
N GLU A 152 32.05 23.70 -0.28
CA GLU A 152 31.64 24.87 -1.07
C GLU A 152 32.03 24.74 -2.55
N LYS A 153 32.95 23.83 -2.88
CA LYS A 153 33.43 23.56 -4.24
C LYS A 153 32.58 22.51 -4.97
N PHE A 154 31.57 21.90 -4.31
CA PHE A 154 30.67 20.91 -4.92
C PHE A 154 29.31 21.51 -5.27
N ILE A 155 29.08 21.70 -6.57
CA ILE A 155 27.74 21.92 -7.13
C ILE A 155 27.17 20.54 -7.49
N THR A 156 25.94 20.25 -7.05
CA THR A 156 25.22 19.01 -7.38
C THR A 156 23.89 19.34 -8.04
N SER A 157 23.46 18.48 -8.96
CA SER A 157 22.17 18.58 -9.63
C SER A 157 21.56 17.19 -9.81
N ASP A 158 20.23 17.12 -9.77
CA ASP A 158 19.43 15.93 -9.97
C ASP A 158 18.08 16.35 -10.59
N GLN A 159 17.33 15.41 -11.17
CA GLN A 159 16.06 15.68 -11.86
C GLN A 159 14.91 14.93 -11.19
N THR A 160 14.00 15.68 -10.57
CA THR A 160 12.81 15.14 -9.89
C THR A 160 11.53 15.42 -10.68
N TRP A 161 10.70 14.40 -10.85
CA TRP A 161 9.39 14.53 -11.49
C TRP A 161 8.36 15.04 -10.49
N ILE A 162 7.73 16.17 -10.80
CA ILE A 162 6.66 16.78 -10.00
C ILE A 162 5.33 16.51 -10.69
N HIS A 163 4.49 15.67 -10.06
CA HIS A 163 3.16 15.35 -10.58
C HIS A 163 2.10 16.29 -10.00
N PHE A 164 1.47 17.10 -10.86
CA PHE A 164 0.36 17.97 -10.48
C PHE A 164 -0.96 17.20 -10.49
N ASN A 165 -1.38 16.68 -9.33
CA ASN A 165 -2.74 16.21 -9.13
C ASN A 165 -3.69 17.41 -9.03
N VAL A 166 -4.24 17.83 -10.18
CA VAL A 166 -5.46 18.66 -10.20
C VAL A 166 -6.62 17.76 -9.76
N PRO A 167 -7.31 18.03 -8.65
CA PRO A 167 -8.49 17.27 -8.29
C PRO A 167 -9.58 17.48 -9.35
N LEU A 168 -10.06 16.40 -9.94
CA LEU A 168 -11.30 16.41 -10.73
C LEU A 168 -12.43 16.80 -9.77
N GLY A 169 -12.92 18.03 -9.90
CA GLY A 169 -13.94 18.56 -9.00
C GLY A 169 -15.22 17.75 -9.06
N GLU A 170 -15.71 17.34 -7.89
CA GLU A 170 -17.13 17.00 -7.74
C GLU A 170 -17.96 18.28 -8.01
N PRO A 171 -19.14 18.17 -8.63
CA PRO A 171 -19.91 19.34 -9.03
C PRO A 171 -20.59 20.00 -7.81
N GLU A 172 -19.94 21.00 -7.21
CA GLU A 172 -20.66 22.02 -6.43
C GLU A 172 -21.48 22.89 -7.41
N GLU A 173 -22.77 22.59 -7.56
CA GLU A 173 -23.70 23.46 -8.27
C GLU A 173 -23.87 24.78 -7.50
N SER A 174 -23.29 25.83 -8.08
CA SER A 174 -23.70 27.24 -8.07
C SER A 174 -24.65 27.74 -6.97
N ASP A 175 -24.26 28.85 -6.34
CA ASP A 175 -25.14 30.02 -6.33
C ASP A 175 -24.33 31.31 -6.50
N ASP A 176 -24.82 32.23 -7.33
CA ASP A 176 -24.08 33.41 -7.78
C ASP A 176 -24.12 34.57 -6.78
N SER A 177 -23.03 35.32 -6.64
CA SER A 177 -23.01 36.70 -7.16
C SER A 177 -21.71 37.51 -6.94
N LYS A 178 -21.43 38.36 -7.95
CA LYS A 178 -20.60 39.58 -7.92
C LYS A 178 -19.07 39.44 -7.82
N GLN A 179 -18.49 39.55 -9.01
CA GLN A 179 -17.25 40.29 -9.32
C GLN A 179 -15.93 39.73 -8.78
N SER A 180 -15.47 38.65 -9.44
CA SER A 180 -14.05 38.32 -9.53
C SER A 180 -13.27 39.38 -10.33
N SER A 181 -12.75 40.41 -9.66
CA SER A 181 -11.72 41.30 -10.25
C SER A 181 -10.35 40.64 -10.32
N ASP A 182 -10.10 39.63 -9.49
CA ASP A 182 -8.82 38.92 -9.37
C ASP A 182 -8.78 37.65 -10.24
N VAL A 183 -9.26 37.76 -11.49
CA VAL A 183 -8.83 36.82 -12.54
C VAL A 183 -7.38 37.18 -12.87
N LEU A 184 -6.44 36.34 -12.44
CA LEU A 184 -5.04 36.45 -12.86
C LEU A 184 -4.98 36.57 -14.39
N PRO A 185 -4.32 37.61 -14.95
CA PRO A 185 -4.19 37.76 -16.39
C PRO A 185 -3.60 36.49 -17.01
N ALA A 186 -4.23 36.00 -18.09
CA ALA A 186 -3.78 34.84 -18.83
C ALA A 186 -2.57 35.17 -19.74
N ASP A 187 -1.57 35.83 -19.16
CA ASP A 187 -0.28 36.07 -19.81
C ASP A 187 0.44 34.73 -19.99
N LYS A 188 0.95 34.51 -21.20
CA LYS A 188 1.44 33.21 -21.69
C LYS A 188 2.80 32.83 -21.06
N MET A 189 2.80 32.47 -19.78
CA MET A 189 4.02 32.06 -19.06
C MET A 189 4.02 30.56 -18.76
N THR A 190 4.97 29.85 -19.38
CA THR A 190 5.24 28.43 -19.12
C THR A 190 6.00 28.24 -17.81
N THR A 191 6.04 27.00 -17.32
CA THR A 191 6.77 26.60 -16.09
C THR A 191 8.30 26.70 -16.21
N THR A 192 8.83 26.99 -17.39
CA THR A 192 10.27 27.14 -17.68
C THR A 192 10.75 28.56 -17.40
N ARG A 193 10.91 28.90 -16.11
CA ARG A 193 11.55 30.17 -15.70
C ARG A 193 12.67 29.90 -14.70
N HIS A 194 13.86 30.44 -14.98
CA HIS A 194 15.06 30.31 -14.12
C HIS A 194 15.44 31.64 -13.44
N ASP A 195 14.55 32.64 -13.50
CA ASP A 195 14.68 33.92 -12.81
C ASP A 195 14.46 33.76 -11.30
N TYR A 196 15.53 33.53 -10.52
CA TYR A 196 15.50 33.53 -9.05
C TYR A 196 15.27 34.93 -8.42
N ARG A 197 14.56 35.83 -9.09
CA ARG A 197 14.26 37.18 -8.58
C ARG A 197 13.10 37.11 -7.57
N SER A 198 13.40 37.48 -6.33
CA SER A 198 12.59 37.23 -5.15
C SER A 198 11.21 37.90 -5.20
N ILE A 199 10.16 37.08 -5.30
CA ILE A 199 8.76 37.52 -5.11
C ILE A 199 8.48 37.56 -3.61
N ASN A 200 7.97 38.69 -3.10
CA ASN A 200 7.54 38.81 -1.71
C ASN A 200 6.32 37.92 -1.44
N ILE A 201 6.53 36.83 -0.70
CA ILE A 201 5.48 35.90 -0.28
C ILE A 201 4.57 36.62 0.71
N LYS A 202 3.30 36.83 0.34
CA LYS A 202 2.29 37.39 1.25
C LYS A 202 1.98 36.36 2.36
N PRO A 203 1.83 36.77 3.63
CA PRO A 203 1.47 35.86 4.71
C PRO A 203 0.08 35.25 4.48
N CYS A 204 -0.09 33.99 4.86
CA CYS A 204 -1.35 33.27 4.68
C CYS A 204 -2.37 33.69 5.75
N ASN A 205 -3.56 34.11 5.32
CA ASN A 205 -4.64 34.51 6.23
C ASN A 205 -5.25 33.27 6.93
N PRO A 206 -5.44 33.28 8.26
CA PRO A 206 -6.07 32.17 8.97
C PRO A 206 -7.56 32.04 8.61
N THR A 207 -8.00 30.83 8.27
CA THR A 207 -9.38 30.56 7.83
C THR A 207 -10.33 30.39 9.01
N THR A 208 -11.05 31.44 9.37
CA THR A 208 -12.12 31.38 10.40
C THR A 208 -13.33 30.62 9.86
N TYR A 209 -13.67 29.48 10.46
CA TYR A 209 -14.82 28.67 10.06
C TYR A 209 -16.15 29.43 10.27
N LYS A 210 -16.94 29.53 9.20
CA LYS A 210 -18.34 29.98 9.25
C LYS A 210 -19.25 28.75 9.03
N PRO A 211 -20.23 28.46 9.92
CA PRO A 211 -21.16 27.36 9.69
C PRO A 211 -22.06 27.66 8.48
N LYS A 212 -22.24 26.69 7.57
CA LYS A 212 -23.20 26.80 6.46
C LYS A 212 -24.64 26.84 7.02
N GLU A 213 -25.45 27.79 6.56
CA GLU A 213 -26.89 27.81 6.82
C GLU A 213 -27.59 26.60 6.17
N ARG A 214 -28.74 26.18 6.73
CA ARG A 214 -29.49 25.01 6.26
C ARG A 214 -30.80 25.44 5.60
N TYR A 215 -30.81 25.57 4.28
CA TYR A 215 -32.04 25.73 3.52
C TYR A 215 -32.73 24.38 3.30
N THR A 216 -34.04 24.32 3.56
CA THR A 216 -34.89 23.19 3.17
C THR A 216 -35.11 23.20 1.66
N ARG A 217 -34.89 22.06 0.98
CA ARG A 217 -35.15 21.94 -0.46
C ARG A 217 -36.62 22.26 -0.78
N PRO A 218 -36.91 23.09 -1.80
CA PRO A 218 -38.27 23.19 -2.32
C PRO A 218 -38.72 21.86 -2.93
N GLN A 219 -40.01 21.55 -2.83
CA GLN A 219 -40.59 20.36 -3.46
C GLN A 219 -40.65 20.54 -4.99
N PRO A 220 -40.35 19.50 -5.79
CA PRO A 220 -40.48 19.56 -7.23
C PRO A 220 -41.96 19.68 -7.64
N HIS A 221 -42.21 20.41 -8.73
CA HIS A 221 -43.54 20.53 -9.33
C HIS A 221 -43.92 19.27 -10.12
N THR A 222 -45.20 18.92 -10.13
CA THR A 222 -45.69 17.69 -10.78
C THR A 222 -45.79 17.85 -12.29
N LEU A 223 -45.10 16.97 -13.02
CA LEU A 223 -45.24 16.82 -14.47
C LEU A 223 -46.48 15.97 -14.81
N LYS A 224 -46.99 16.11 -16.05
CA LYS A 224 -48.05 15.27 -16.63
C LYS A 224 -47.57 14.61 -17.94
N ASP A 225 -48.40 13.69 -18.43
CA ASP A 225 -47.94 12.37 -18.87
C ASP A 225 -47.58 12.20 -20.37
N MET A 226 -46.96 11.07 -20.70
CA MET A 226 -46.13 10.83 -21.89
C MET A 226 -46.88 10.49 -23.21
N HIS A 227 -48.21 10.68 -23.27
CA HIS A 227 -49.01 10.31 -24.45
C HIS A 227 -49.72 11.49 -25.14
N SER A 228 -49.14 12.70 -25.04
CA SER A 228 -49.63 14.01 -25.53
C SER A 228 -50.90 14.48 -24.79
N LEU A 229 -51.19 15.78 -24.56
CA LEU A 229 -50.81 17.10 -25.12
C LEU A 229 -50.61 18.08 -23.92
N THR A 230 -49.96 19.26 -23.93
CA THR A 230 -49.15 20.12 -24.84
C THR A 230 -48.50 21.22 -23.94
N ASP A 231 -47.42 21.94 -24.24
CA ASP A 231 -46.56 22.05 -25.44
C ASP A 231 -45.07 21.96 -25.04
N TYR A 232 -44.28 21.17 -25.77
CA TYR A 232 -42.82 21.39 -25.82
C TYR A 232 -42.51 22.36 -26.97
N LYS A 233 -42.28 23.64 -26.63
CA LYS A 233 -42.23 24.75 -27.61
C LYS A 233 -41.14 24.65 -28.70
N CYS A 234 -40.14 23.77 -28.55
CA CYS A 234 -39.25 23.35 -29.63
C CYS A 234 -38.62 21.99 -29.27
N PRO A 235 -38.81 20.92 -30.05
CA PRO A 235 -38.12 19.63 -29.82
C PRO A 235 -36.67 19.64 -30.34
N CYS A 236 -36.33 20.54 -31.26
CA CYS A 236 -34.99 20.65 -31.83
C CYS A 236 -34.16 21.71 -31.10
N VAL A 237 -33.74 21.41 -29.86
CA VAL A 237 -32.70 22.20 -29.17
C VAL A 237 -31.38 21.96 -29.90
N PRO A 238 -30.75 22.98 -30.52
CA PRO A 238 -29.53 22.76 -31.30
C PRO A 238 -28.42 22.18 -30.42
N PHE A 239 -27.81 21.06 -30.87
CA PHE A 239 -26.82 20.30 -30.07
C PHE A 239 -25.63 21.15 -29.58
N THR A 240 -25.38 22.28 -30.25
CA THR A 240 -24.43 23.32 -29.85
C THR A 240 -24.66 23.90 -28.45
N LEU A 241 -25.89 23.93 -27.93
CA LEU A 241 -26.18 24.46 -26.59
C LEU A 241 -25.72 23.54 -25.47
N TYR A 242 -25.56 22.24 -25.74
CA TYR A 242 -24.99 21.28 -24.78
C TYR A 242 -23.45 21.28 -24.79
N HIS A 243 -22.82 21.84 -25.83
CA HIS A 243 -21.37 21.98 -25.94
C HIS A 243 -20.88 23.33 -25.40
N LYS A 244 -20.76 23.44 -24.08
CA LYS A 244 -19.91 24.47 -23.45
C LYS A 244 -18.44 24.29 -23.92
N PRO A 245 -17.67 25.37 -24.14
CA PRO A 245 -16.23 25.27 -24.33
C PRO A 245 -15.58 24.60 -23.11
N LYS A 246 -14.51 23.82 -23.31
CA LYS A 246 -13.78 23.20 -22.18
C LYS A 246 -13.12 24.30 -21.35
N GLU A 247 -13.57 24.47 -20.10
CA GLU A 247 -13.33 25.67 -19.28
C GLU A 247 -11.84 26.04 -19.13
N ILE A 248 -10.97 25.04 -18.97
CA ILE A 248 -9.50 25.21 -18.82
C ILE A 248 -8.80 25.65 -20.12
N LEU A 249 -9.32 25.26 -21.30
CA LEU A 249 -8.67 25.52 -22.59
C LEU A 249 -9.40 26.57 -23.45
N GLN A 250 -10.65 26.88 -23.11
CA GLN A 250 -11.61 27.69 -23.89
C GLN A 250 -11.74 27.30 -25.39
N THR A 251 -11.28 26.10 -25.75
CA THR A 251 -11.29 25.59 -27.13
C THR A 251 -12.70 25.26 -27.58
N ASN A 252 -13.32 26.20 -28.30
CA ASN A 252 -14.53 25.94 -29.08
C ASN A 252 -14.18 25.01 -30.25
N PRO A 253 -14.80 23.82 -30.40
CA PRO A 253 -14.47 22.88 -31.49
C PRO A 253 -14.80 23.40 -32.91
N ARG A 254 -15.48 24.54 -33.03
CA ARG A 254 -15.64 25.27 -34.31
C ARG A 254 -14.45 26.14 -34.67
N ASN A 255 -13.62 26.52 -33.70
CA ASN A 255 -12.42 27.33 -33.90
C ASN A 255 -11.23 26.37 -33.99
N ILE A 256 -10.76 26.10 -35.21
CA ILE A 256 -9.57 25.28 -35.45
C ILE A 256 -8.38 25.94 -34.75
N GLN A 257 -7.64 25.17 -33.96
CA GLN A 257 -6.40 25.65 -33.34
C GLN A 257 -5.40 26.01 -34.44
N GLN A 258 -4.95 27.26 -34.45
CA GLN A 258 -3.86 27.68 -35.33
C GLN A 258 -2.57 26.96 -34.93
N ILE A 259 -1.76 26.58 -35.91
CA ILE A 259 -0.43 26.02 -35.66
C ILE A 259 0.40 27.11 -35.01
N HIS A 260 0.90 26.86 -33.80
CA HIS A 260 1.81 27.79 -33.15
C HIS A 260 3.19 27.65 -33.77
N GLU A 261 3.55 28.59 -34.63
CA GLU A 261 4.91 28.71 -35.14
C GLU A 261 5.85 29.07 -33.99
N THR A 262 6.97 28.35 -33.89
CA THR A 262 8.03 28.65 -32.93
C THR A 262 8.75 29.91 -33.37
N LEU A 263 8.67 30.97 -32.58
CA LEU A 263 9.39 32.22 -32.82
C LEU A 263 10.91 31.95 -32.87
N GLU A 264 11.59 32.62 -33.78
CA GLU A 264 13.05 32.52 -33.90
C GLU A 264 13.74 33.23 -32.73
N ASP A 265 14.68 32.54 -32.09
CA ASP A 265 15.47 33.07 -30.97
C ASP A 265 16.69 33.82 -31.51
N HIS A 266 16.53 35.12 -31.73
CA HIS A 266 17.58 36.00 -32.26
C HIS A 266 18.69 36.32 -31.24
N GLU A 267 18.44 36.19 -29.93
CA GLU A 267 19.43 36.48 -28.87
C GLU A 267 20.32 35.25 -28.54
N ARG A 268 19.94 34.08 -29.05
CA ARG A 268 20.58 32.76 -28.87
C ARG A 268 22.12 32.75 -28.94
N GLU A 269 22.73 33.49 -29.87
CA GLU A 269 24.20 33.53 -29.98
C GLU A 269 24.85 34.32 -28.84
N GLU A 270 24.25 35.45 -28.44
CA GLU A 270 24.77 36.30 -27.37
C GLU A 270 24.60 35.62 -26.01
N VAL A 271 23.45 34.95 -25.79
CA VAL A 271 23.20 34.08 -24.64
C VAL A 271 24.22 32.93 -24.58
N GLN A 272 24.60 32.35 -25.72
CA GLN A 272 25.64 31.30 -25.76
C GLN A 272 27.05 31.81 -25.44
N ARG A 273 27.40 33.03 -25.87
CA ARG A 273 28.70 33.65 -25.59
C ARG A 273 28.84 34.11 -24.13
N THR A 274 27.74 34.46 -23.47
CA THR A 274 27.73 35.04 -22.11
C THR A 274 27.51 34.01 -20.99
N ARG A 275 26.88 32.86 -21.28
CA ARG A 275 26.61 31.81 -20.29
C ARG A 275 27.81 30.87 -20.04
N PRO A 276 27.84 30.12 -18.92
CA PRO A 276 28.78 29.02 -18.73
C PRO A 276 28.61 27.90 -19.76
N ARG A 277 29.72 27.30 -20.21
CA ARG A 277 29.75 26.20 -21.20
C ARG A 277 28.85 25.03 -20.81
N VAL A 278 28.00 24.58 -21.74
CA VAL A 278 27.06 23.47 -21.56
C VAL A 278 27.69 22.17 -22.07
N CYS A 279 28.03 21.27 -21.16
CA CYS A 279 28.54 19.93 -21.49
C CYS A 279 27.47 18.85 -21.28
N LEU A 280 27.38 17.90 -22.21
CA LEU A 280 26.44 16.78 -22.20
C LEU A 280 27.20 15.44 -22.15
N SER A 281 26.73 14.48 -21.35
CA SER A 281 27.42 13.19 -21.17
C SER A 281 27.35 12.35 -22.44
N PRO A 282 28.49 11.85 -23.00
CA PRO A 282 29.82 11.79 -22.40
C PRO A 282 30.74 12.99 -22.76
N ALA A 283 30.79 13.99 -21.87
CA ALA A 283 31.72 15.12 -21.91
C ALA A 283 31.80 15.94 -23.22
N ILE A 284 30.75 15.94 -24.04
CA ILE A 284 30.68 16.77 -25.27
C ILE A 284 30.26 18.19 -24.88
N ALA A 285 31.08 19.18 -25.19
CA ALA A 285 30.69 20.59 -25.07
C ALA A 285 29.75 20.97 -26.22
N LEU A 286 28.45 21.18 -25.93
CA LEU A 286 27.44 21.47 -26.95
C LEU A 286 27.62 22.82 -27.63
N ASP A 287 28.37 23.75 -27.02
CA ASP A 287 28.65 25.07 -27.56
C ASP A 287 29.84 25.07 -28.54
N ASP A 288 30.64 23.99 -28.58
CA ASP A 288 31.72 23.80 -29.57
C ASP A 288 31.25 22.96 -30.79
N VAL A 289 29.94 22.67 -30.93
CA VAL A 289 29.35 21.82 -31.98
C VAL A 289 28.43 22.61 -32.91
N GLU A 290 28.55 22.36 -34.22
CA GLU A 290 27.69 22.96 -35.26
C GLU A 290 26.19 22.69 -35.00
N GLU A 291 25.34 23.69 -35.19
CA GLU A 291 23.91 23.64 -34.82
C GLU A 291 23.15 22.46 -35.45
N SER A 292 23.50 22.08 -36.68
CA SER A 292 22.92 20.92 -37.38
C SER A 292 23.15 19.61 -36.62
N ALA A 293 24.38 19.35 -36.18
CA ALA A 293 24.77 18.20 -35.39
C ALA A 293 24.31 18.33 -33.93
N ARG A 294 24.27 19.53 -33.39
CA ARG A 294 23.82 19.83 -32.03
C ARG A 294 22.38 19.38 -31.80
N HIS A 295 21.47 19.67 -32.73
CA HIS A 295 20.09 19.21 -32.67
C HIS A 295 20.01 17.67 -32.61
N VAL A 296 20.79 16.97 -33.44
CA VAL A 296 20.83 15.50 -33.46
C VAL A 296 21.36 14.94 -32.12
N ILE A 297 22.48 15.46 -31.61
CA ILE A 297 23.06 15.03 -30.33
C ILE A 297 22.05 15.20 -29.18
N VAL A 298 21.38 16.35 -29.08
CA VAL A 298 20.37 16.60 -28.04
C VAL A 298 19.14 15.70 -28.22
N THR A 299 18.73 15.43 -29.46
CA THR A 299 17.55 14.63 -29.80
C THR A 299 17.71 13.13 -29.56
N ASP A 300 18.94 12.61 -29.66
CA ASP A 300 19.20 11.17 -29.69
C ASP A 300 20.12 10.62 -28.57
N MET A 301 21.05 11.40 -27.99
CA MET A 301 22.01 10.89 -26.98
C MET A 301 21.34 10.30 -25.72
N TYR A 302 20.16 10.80 -25.34
CA TYR A 302 19.35 10.25 -24.24
C TYR A 302 18.09 9.50 -24.71
N THR A 303 18.01 9.11 -25.99
CA THR A 303 16.99 8.16 -26.42
C THR A 303 17.35 6.76 -25.93
N THR A 304 16.41 6.13 -25.23
CA THR A 304 16.52 4.70 -24.94
C THR A 304 16.26 3.91 -26.22
N SER A 305 16.83 2.70 -26.35
CA SER A 305 16.58 1.82 -27.50
C SER A 305 15.09 1.55 -27.75
N ALA A 306 14.27 1.51 -26.69
CA ALA A 306 12.82 1.43 -26.79
C ALA A 306 12.20 2.70 -27.40
N MET A 307 12.66 3.90 -27.00
CA MET A 307 12.19 5.17 -27.57
C MET A 307 12.71 5.40 -28.99
N GLN A 308 13.88 4.87 -29.34
CA GLN A 308 14.38 4.85 -30.72
C GLN A 308 13.54 3.89 -31.58
N ALA A 309 13.24 2.68 -31.11
CA ALA A 309 12.37 1.74 -31.84
C ALA A 309 10.93 2.28 -32.03
N THR A 310 10.38 3.00 -31.05
CA THR A 310 9.09 3.69 -31.25
C THR A 310 9.22 4.87 -32.23
N LYS A 311 10.25 5.73 -32.13
CA LYS A 311 10.56 6.74 -33.16
C LYS A 311 10.63 6.13 -34.56
N GLU A 312 11.34 5.01 -34.75
CA GLU A 312 11.52 4.34 -36.04
C GLU A 312 10.22 3.74 -36.59
N SER A 313 9.43 3.04 -35.76
CA SER A 313 8.11 2.53 -36.16
C SER A 313 7.11 3.64 -36.51
N VAL A 314 7.14 4.75 -35.77
CA VAL A 314 6.33 5.95 -36.05
C VAL A 314 6.83 6.65 -37.32
N MET A 315 8.14 6.79 -37.53
CA MET A 315 8.71 7.31 -38.80
C MET A 315 8.34 6.43 -39.99
N LYS A 316 8.32 5.10 -39.83
CA LYS A 316 7.98 4.14 -40.90
C LYS A 316 6.51 4.19 -41.28
N THR A 317 5.61 4.40 -40.31
CA THR A 317 4.18 4.65 -40.56
C THR A 317 3.92 6.05 -41.09
N LEU A 318 4.59 7.09 -40.56
CA LEU A 318 4.52 8.47 -41.08
C LEU A 318 5.09 8.60 -42.50
N ALA A 319 6.08 7.80 -42.89
CA ALA A 319 6.57 7.74 -44.26
C ALA A 319 5.50 7.19 -45.21
N ALA A 320 4.77 6.15 -44.78
CA ALA A 320 3.63 5.62 -45.53
C ALA A 320 2.44 6.60 -45.60
N THR A 321 2.22 7.42 -44.56
CA THR A 321 1.15 8.44 -44.55
C THR A 321 1.57 9.82 -45.05
N LYS A 322 2.85 10.06 -45.41
CA LYS A 322 3.31 11.35 -45.99
C LYS A 322 2.65 11.68 -47.33
N ALA A 323 2.20 10.67 -48.08
CA ALA A 323 1.34 10.85 -49.25
C ALA A 323 -0.09 11.31 -48.86
N ASN A 324 -0.58 10.86 -47.71
CA ASN A 324 -1.86 11.23 -47.13
C ASN A 324 -1.74 12.48 -46.23
N LYS A 325 -1.23 13.59 -46.80
CA LYS A 325 -1.51 14.91 -46.21
C LYS A 325 -3.02 15.14 -46.28
N ALA A 326 -3.71 14.97 -45.16
CA ALA A 326 -5.10 15.39 -45.05
C ALA A 326 -5.18 16.89 -45.40
N PRO A 327 -6.04 17.31 -46.35
CA PRO A 327 -6.20 18.72 -46.65
C PRO A 327 -6.92 19.36 -45.46
N LEU A 328 -6.14 19.98 -44.56
CA LEU A 328 -6.62 20.81 -43.45
C LEU A 328 -7.20 22.12 -44.01
N SER A 329 -8.31 22.00 -44.74
CA SER A 329 -9.13 23.15 -45.12
C SER A 329 -9.93 23.62 -43.90
N ASN A 330 -10.33 24.89 -43.90
CA ASN A 330 -11.09 25.48 -42.80
C ASN A 330 -12.56 24.99 -42.74
N VAL A 331 -12.89 23.90 -43.43
CA VAL A 331 -14.23 23.31 -43.54
C VAL A 331 -14.13 21.82 -43.23
N TYR A 332 -14.90 21.36 -42.23
CA TYR A 332 -15.04 19.95 -41.92
C TYR A 332 -15.67 19.20 -43.11
N ALA A 333 -15.04 18.10 -43.55
CA ALA A 333 -15.60 17.25 -44.59
C ALA A 333 -16.93 16.60 -44.13
N PRO A 334 -17.94 16.46 -45.01
CA PRO A 334 -19.21 15.84 -44.65
C PRO A 334 -19.02 14.36 -44.25
N PRO A 335 -19.83 13.83 -43.32
CA PRO A 335 -19.67 12.48 -42.80
C PRO A 335 -19.93 11.42 -43.88
N LYS A 336 -18.86 10.86 -44.44
CA LYS A 336 -18.92 9.77 -45.41
C LYS A 336 -19.19 8.45 -44.68
N MET A 337 -20.40 7.90 -44.85
CA MET A 337 -20.75 6.59 -44.28
C MET A 337 -19.84 5.51 -44.87
N ILE A 338 -19.03 4.86 -44.02
CA ILE A 338 -18.18 3.75 -44.42
C ILE A 338 -18.97 2.46 -44.21
N THR A 339 -19.62 1.97 -45.27
CA THR A 339 -20.05 0.57 -45.34
C THR A 339 -18.80 -0.30 -45.40
N LEU A 340 -18.43 -0.89 -44.26
CA LEU A 340 -17.36 -1.88 -44.20
C LEU A 340 -17.74 -3.07 -45.11
N PRO A 341 -16.96 -3.39 -46.16
CA PRO A 341 -17.18 -4.63 -46.91
C PRO A 341 -16.96 -5.83 -45.98
N HIS A 342 -17.51 -7.00 -46.35
CA HIS A 342 -17.70 -8.18 -45.49
C HIS A 342 -16.39 -8.92 -45.11
N LEU A 343 -15.45 -8.20 -44.48
CA LEU A 343 -14.12 -8.67 -44.07
C LEU A 343 -14.13 -9.33 -42.67
N LEU A 344 -15.23 -9.25 -41.92
CA LEU A 344 -15.43 -9.97 -40.65
C LEU A 344 -15.81 -11.46 -40.84
N LYS A 345 -15.32 -12.09 -41.92
CA LYS A 345 -15.24 -13.57 -41.96
C LYS A 345 -13.95 -13.96 -41.24
N LEU A 346 -14.07 -14.27 -39.95
CA LEU A 346 -13.01 -14.90 -39.17
C LEU A 346 -12.45 -16.11 -39.95
N PRO A 347 -11.12 -16.32 -39.97
CA PRO A 347 -10.52 -17.43 -40.71
C PRO A 347 -11.07 -18.76 -40.20
N TYR A 348 -11.32 -19.70 -41.12
CA TYR A 348 -11.83 -21.02 -40.77
C TYR A 348 -10.76 -21.83 -40.02
N VAL A 349 -10.86 -21.85 -38.69
CA VAL A 349 -10.12 -22.79 -37.83
C VAL A 349 -10.84 -24.13 -37.87
N SER A 350 -10.15 -25.22 -38.19
CA SER A 350 -10.76 -26.57 -38.26
C SER A 350 -11.24 -27.04 -36.87
N PRO A 351 -12.22 -27.97 -36.80
CA PRO A 351 -12.81 -28.38 -35.52
C PRO A 351 -11.79 -28.96 -34.53
N GLU A 352 -10.81 -29.72 -35.02
CA GLU A 352 -9.74 -30.35 -34.24
C GLU A 352 -8.96 -29.33 -33.41
N TRP A 353 -8.53 -28.22 -34.03
CA TRP A 353 -7.78 -27.16 -33.35
C TRP A 353 -8.63 -26.41 -32.32
N ARG A 354 -9.95 -26.37 -32.49
CA ARG A 354 -10.87 -25.85 -31.46
C ARG A 354 -11.04 -26.83 -30.31
N MET A 355 -11.13 -28.13 -30.61
CA MET A 355 -11.21 -29.20 -29.60
C MET A 355 -9.94 -29.25 -28.76
N ASP A 356 -8.76 -29.20 -29.38
CA ASP A 356 -7.48 -29.15 -28.67
C ASP A 356 -7.39 -27.89 -27.80
N SER A 357 -7.68 -26.70 -28.37
CA SER A 357 -7.66 -25.44 -27.61
C SER A 357 -8.63 -25.47 -26.42
N MET A 358 -9.87 -25.93 -26.62
CA MET A 358 -10.83 -26.07 -25.51
C MET A 358 -10.40 -27.14 -24.51
N SER A 359 -9.78 -28.25 -24.93
CA SER A 359 -9.28 -29.29 -24.01
C SER A 359 -8.10 -28.82 -23.19
N PHE A 360 -7.27 -27.92 -23.74
CA PHE A 360 -6.17 -27.27 -23.03
C PHE A 360 -6.70 -26.22 -22.05
N ASP A 361 -7.59 -25.35 -22.51
CA ASP A 361 -8.15 -24.26 -21.71
C ASP A 361 -9.05 -24.76 -20.56
N ALA A 362 -9.81 -25.84 -20.79
CA ALA A 362 -10.60 -26.52 -19.74
C ALA A 362 -9.76 -27.42 -18.81
N ARG A 363 -8.48 -27.69 -19.14
CA ARG A 363 -7.51 -28.32 -18.22
C ARG A 363 -6.72 -27.30 -17.40
N GLN A 364 -6.78 -26.01 -17.73
CA GLN A 364 -6.21 -24.99 -16.87
C GLN A 364 -7.09 -24.80 -15.64
N LEU A 365 -6.51 -24.98 -14.46
CA LEU A 365 -7.05 -24.45 -13.21
C LEU A 365 -6.99 -22.91 -13.28
N ARG A 366 -8.04 -22.34 -13.88
CA ARG A 366 -8.40 -20.94 -13.67
C ARG A 366 -8.70 -20.78 -12.18
N THR A 367 -8.17 -19.70 -11.61
CA THR A 367 -8.05 -19.45 -10.17
C THR A 367 -9.33 -19.73 -9.37
N ASP A 368 -9.18 -20.10 -8.09
CA ASP A 368 -10.17 -20.61 -7.11
C ASP A 368 -11.45 -19.76 -6.85
N PHE A 369 -11.79 -18.80 -7.72
CA PHE A 369 -12.91 -17.87 -7.61
C PHE A 369 -14.03 -18.09 -8.64
N ASP A 370 -13.90 -19.06 -9.55
CA ASP A 370 -14.97 -19.40 -10.51
C ASP A 370 -16.15 -20.10 -9.79
N ARG A 371 -17.17 -19.31 -9.47
CA ARG A 371 -18.45 -19.70 -8.83
C ARG A 371 -19.33 -20.55 -9.77
N THR A 372 -18.89 -21.75 -10.07
CA THR A 372 -19.70 -22.76 -10.78
C THR A 372 -20.81 -23.31 -9.88
N GLU A 373 -21.89 -23.82 -10.48
CA GLU A 373 -22.99 -24.45 -9.74
C GLU A 373 -22.52 -25.67 -8.93
N ALA A 374 -21.59 -26.45 -9.47
CA ALA A 374 -20.96 -27.59 -8.79
C ALA A 374 -20.26 -27.17 -7.47
N PHE A 375 -19.52 -26.06 -7.47
CA PHE A 375 -18.87 -25.54 -6.26
C PHE A 375 -19.88 -25.24 -5.13
N TRP A 376 -21.06 -24.73 -5.46
CA TRP A 376 -22.12 -24.45 -4.48
C TRP A 376 -22.87 -25.71 -4.01
N LEU A 377 -22.97 -26.74 -4.85
CA LEU A 377 -23.62 -28.00 -4.50
C LEU A 377 -22.72 -28.93 -3.66
N ASP A 378 -21.42 -28.92 -3.89
CA ASP A 378 -20.45 -29.75 -3.15
C ASP A 378 -20.07 -29.12 -1.79
N HIS A 379 -20.20 -27.78 -1.66
CA HIS A 379 -19.86 -27.07 -0.42
C HIS A 379 -20.92 -27.22 0.69
N ASN A 380 -20.87 -28.37 1.38
CA ASN A 380 -21.53 -28.60 2.67
C ASN A 380 -20.97 -27.66 3.76
N SER A 381 -21.44 -26.41 3.77
CA SER A 381 -21.00 -25.35 4.68
C SER A 381 -21.33 -25.66 6.15
N THR A 382 -20.30 -26.09 6.92
CA THR A 382 -20.39 -26.30 8.37
C THR A 382 -20.38 -25.02 9.20
N CYS A 383 -20.12 -23.87 8.55
CA CYS A 383 -20.15 -22.49 9.07
C CYS A 383 -21.44 -22.15 9.86
N GLY A 384 -21.31 -21.33 10.90
CA GLY A 384 -22.42 -20.88 11.76
C GLY A 384 -23.37 -19.95 11.02
N GLU A 385 -22.84 -18.88 10.43
CA GLU A 385 -23.61 -17.86 9.70
C GLU A 385 -24.45 -18.46 8.56
N CYS A 386 -23.98 -19.52 7.90
CA CYS A 386 -24.75 -20.25 6.88
C CYS A 386 -25.99 -20.91 7.47
N LYS A 387 -25.89 -21.53 8.66
CA LYS A 387 -27.01 -22.16 9.38
C LYS A 387 -27.99 -21.12 9.90
N ASP A 388 -27.51 -20.01 10.46
CA ASP A 388 -28.36 -18.93 10.95
C ASP A 388 -29.09 -18.20 9.80
N THR A 389 -28.43 -18.05 8.64
CA THR A 389 -29.05 -17.51 7.42
C THR A 389 -30.12 -18.46 6.88
N ALA A 390 -29.88 -19.77 6.89
CA ALA A 390 -30.89 -20.78 6.53
C ALA A 390 -32.08 -20.76 7.50
N ALA A 391 -31.84 -20.68 8.81
CA ALA A 391 -32.88 -20.57 9.83
C ALA A 391 -33.70 -19.26 9.68
N ARG A 392 -33.07 -18.14 9.30
CA ARG A 392 -33.78 -16.90 8.94
C ARG A 392 -34.68 -17.07 7.72
N LYS A 393 -34.18 -17.69 6.64
CA LYS A 393 -34.98 -17.94 5.43
C LYS A 393 -36.16 -18.87 5.70
N ALA A 394 -35.96 -19.94 6.47
CA ALA A 394 -37.03 -20.84 6.88
C ALA A 394 -38.14 -20.11 7.67
N ARG A 395 -37.78 -19.19 8.56
CA ARG A 395 -38.73 -18.33 9.28
C ARG A 395 -39.42 -17.30 8.37
N GLN A 396 -38.75 -16.79 7.34
CA GLN A 396 -39.38 -15.88 6.36
C GLN A 396 -40.44 -16.59 5.52
N ASN A 397 -40.17 -17.83 5.07
CA ASN A 397 -41.14 -18.62 4.29
C ASN A 397 -42.38 -19.04 5.10
N LEU A 398 -42.34 -18.96 6.44
CA LEU A 398 -43.49 -19.16 7.32
C LEU A 398 -44.31 -17.88 7.56
N LEU A 399 -43.85 -16.73 7.07
CA LEU A 399 -44.49 -15.41 7.24
C LEU A 399 -45.08 -14.86 5.93
N THR A 400 -44.91 -15.58 4.82
CA THR A 400 -45.62 -15.32 3.55
C THR A 400 -46.88 -16.21 3.48
N PRO A 401 -48.09 -15.67 3.70
CA PRO A 401 -49.31 -16.37 3.30
C PRO A 401 -49.38 -16.50 1.78
N CYS A 402 -50.21 -17.45 1.31
CA CYS A 402 -50.61 -17.56 -0.10
C CYS A 402 -51.67 -16.49 -0.45
#